data_AF-A0A9D6UV35-F1
#
_entry.id   AF-A0A9D6UV35-F1
#
_cell.length_a   1.000
_cell.length_b   1.000
_cell.length_c   1.000
_cell.angle_alpha   90.00
_cell.angle_beta   90.00
_cell.angle_gamma   90.00
#
_symmetry.space_group_name_H-M   'P 1'
#
loop_
_entity.id
_entity.type
_entity.pdbx_description
1 polymer ?
#
loop_
_entity_poly.entity_id
_entity_poly.type
_entity_poly.pdbx_seq_one_letter_code
_entity_poly.pdbx_strand_id
1 'polypeptide(L)'
;MKHIENRGHNGRNHTNLSRVEPIVAVYAHNRADNDEMLGTWQFDRFGAEAFPGVKNAKLVFLAEKLETTYPNRIYIGLGGTVKNPQGYVFDEHTPQGRLQGTCAALLVAQRLRVLGKPGMKELLEETLWCDTQPKVGHTQLANLIKIMHRVKGGGDQEATYLWASAAYDAIVFGRTDERFDLEAAWKDYSLHRGYNKAHNSTQKVSRYIRGSVAHKGERVTELAAIASKMRSPVRERWLKEAFRALYLDEVLHMKALAEMKEKPVAVEIDVDSAKARAFFIESDNEYAGKAAKSSIEGPWAIVAIRSSSGQYQVVSNPNGGPSLEDFATMVRMAEHKARTGRKASIVEAMGNGTKECSPEWHLAFERLLLSGSFAHPYNRSLLPMSAIIDIAKSAFSGNGQAEWIERYESSPDGASSVQKTATRDGWEAVVGSLDLGAVLDGASEAAQKATQ
;
A
#
# COMPACT_ATOMS: atom_id res chain seq x y z
N MET A 1 50.73 -13.76 -7.43
CA MET A 1 50.61 -14.65 -8.60
C MET A 1 50.83 -16.09 -8.13
N LYS A 2 49.75 -16.85 -7.98
CA LYS A 2 49.77 -18.31 -7.77
C LYS A 2 48.75 -18.93 -8.71
N HIS A 3 49.24 -19.88 -9.50
CA HIS A 3 48.51 -20.69 -10.46
C HIS A 3 47.33 -21.42 -9.81
N ILE A 4 46.17 -21.40 -10.47
CA ILE A 4 45.13 -22.42 -10.31
C ILE A 4 44.95 -23.07 -11.67
N GLU A 5 45.09 -24.38 -11.66
CA GLU A 5 45.11 -25.28 -12.81
C GLU A 5 43.76 -25.35 -13.53
N ASN A 6 43.82 -25.22 -14.85
CA ASN A 6 42.78 -25.61 -15.78
C ASN A 6 42.62 -27.14 -15.77
N ARG A 7 41.49 -27.64 -15.28
CA ARG A 7 40.98 -28.97 -15.68
C ARG A 7 39.82 -28.78 -16.62
N GLY A 8 40.05 -29.17 -17.87
CA GLY A 8 39.05 -29.20 -18.92
C GLY A 8 37.94 -30.22 -18.63
N HIS A 9 36.71 -29.79 -18.87
CA HIS A 9 35.60 -30.68 -19.23
C HIS A 9 35.19 -30.33 -20.65
N ASN A 10 35.69 -31.13 -21.60
CA ASN A 10 35.13 -31.26 -22.93
C ASN A 10 33.87 -32.13 -22.84
N GLY A 11 32.79 -31.72 -23.50
CA GLY A 11 31.76 -32.67 -23.93
C GLY A 11 30.33 -32.17 -23.89
N ARG A 12 29.92 -31.50 -24.96
CA ARG A 12 28.57 -31.55 -25.56
C ARG A 12 27.38 -31.58 -24.60
N ASN A 13 26.81 -30.40 -24.36
CA ASN A 13 25.36 -30.25 -24.35
C ASN A 13 25.01 -29.22 -25.43
N HIS A 14 24.78 -29.70 -26.66
CA HIS A 14 23.90 -28.96 -27.57
C HIS A 14 22.56 -28.90 -26.86
N THR A 15 22.28 -27.76 -26.24
CA THR A 15 20.98 -27.45 -25.68
C THR A 15 19.99 -27.59 -26.82
N ASN A 16 19.22 -28.67 -26.73
CA ASN A 16 17.95 -28.80 -27.41
C ASN A 16 17.22 -27.49 -27.08
N LEU A 17 17.09 -26.59 -28.06
CA LEU A 17 16.24 -25.39 -27.94
C LEU A 17 14.81 -25.91 -27.91
N SER A 18 14.44 -26.52 -26.78
CA SER A 18 13.07 -26.83 -26.41
C SER A 18 12.29 -25.57 -26.70
N ARG A 19 11.34 -25.66 -27.64
CA ARG A 19 10.49 -24.54 -28.06
C ARG A 19 10.09 -23.75 -26.81
N VAL A 20 10.52 -22.49 -26.75
CA VAL A 20 10.04 -21.58 -25.70
C VAL A 20 8.54 -21.47 -25.92
N GLU A 21 7.78 -22.03 -24.99
CA GLU A 21 6.33 -22.03 -25.08
C GLU A 21 5.82 -20.57 -24.99
N PRO A 22 4.79 -20.19 -25.76
CA PRO A 22 4.31 -18.81 -25.77
C PRO A 22 3.79 -18.37 -24.41
N ILE A 23 4.14 -17.16 -23.98
CA ILE A 23 3.58 -16.52 -22.79
C ILE A 23 2.09 -16.31 -22.98
N VAL A 24 1.31 -16.82 -22.03
CA VAL A 24 -0.16 -16.74 -22.06
C VAL A 24 -0.72 -15.67 -21.12
N ALA A 25 0.03 -15.27 -20.10
CA ALA A 25 -0.40 -14.25 -19.14
C ALA A 25 0.75 -13.54 -18.42
N VAL A 26 0.50 -12.29 -18.04
CA VAL A 26 1.32 -11.44 -17.18
C VAL A 26 0.55 -11.15 -15.91
N TYR A 27 1.16 -11.40 -14.76
CA TYR A 27 0.56 -11.28 -13.44
C TYR A 27 1.23 -10.16 -12.65
N ALA A 28 0.42 -9.32 -12.02
CA ALA A 28 0.83 -8.34 -11.05
C ALA A 28 -0.06 -8.42 -9.81
N HIS A 29 0.38 -7.86 -8.69
CA HIS A 29 -0.46 -7.74 -7.50
C HIS A 29 -1.72 -6.90 -7.76
N ASN A 30 -2.82 -7.25 -7.10
CA ASN A 30 -3.97 -6.35 -7.01
C ASN A 30 -3.55 -5.05 -6.31
N ARG A 31 -4.01 -3.92 -6.83
CA ARG A 31 -3.55 -2.58 -6.46
C ARG A 31 -2.04 -2.42 -6.64
N ALA A 32 -1.50 -2.96 -7.74
CA ALA A 32 -0.09 -2.85 -8.09
C ALA A 32 0.39 -1.39 -8.01
N ASP A 33 1.55 -1.21 -7.40
CA ASP A 33 2.26 0.04 -7.24
C ASP A 33 2.96 0.41 -8.56
N ASN A 34 3.71 1.51 -8.54
CA ASN A 34 4.26 2.09 -9.76
C ASN A 34 5.27 1.18 -10.47
N ASP A 35 6.08 0.44 -9.74
CA ASP A 35 7.11 -0.41 -10.33
C ASP A 35 6.53 -1.70 -10.92
N GLU A 36 5.46 -2.29 -10.35
CA GLU A 36 4.80 -3.41 -11.02
C GLU A 36 4.01 -2.95 -12.26
N MET A 37 3.36 -1.78 -12.19
CA MET A 37 2.68 -1.18 -13.36
C MET A 37 3.67 -0.84 -14.47
N LEU A 38 4.82 -0.24 -14.13
CA LEU A 38 5.88 0.05 -15.10
C LEU A 38 6.50 -1.24 -15.67
N GLY A 39 6.76 -2.25 -14.83
CA GLY A 39 7.22 -3.57 -15.27
C GLY A 39 6.26 -4.19 -16.28
N THR A 40 4.95 -4.14 -15.99
CA THR A 40 3.90 -4.64 -16.90
C THR A 40 3.92 -3.90 -18.23
N TRP A 41 3.97 -2.57 -18.21
CA TRP A 41 4.03 -1.74 -19.41
C TRP A 41 5.29 -2.01 -20.26
N GLN A 42 6.44 -2.28 -19.62
CA GLN A 42 7.66 -2.64 -20.34
C GLN A 42 7.50 -3.94 -21.15
N PHE A 43 6.78 -4.94 -20.64
CA PHE A 43 6.47 -6.16 -21.41
C PHE A 43 5.53 -5.89 -22.58
N ASP A 44 4.50 -5.09 -22.37
CA ASP A 44 3.57 -4.69 -23.44
C ASP A 44 4.31 -4.00 -24.60
N ARG A 45 5.28 -3.14 -24.27
CA ARG A 45 6.04 -2.37 -25.27
C ARG A 45 7.22 -3.09 -25.89
N PHE A 46 7.96 -3.88 -25.11
CA PHE A 46 9.28 -4.40 -25.51
C PHE A 46 9.43 -5.91 -25.33
N GLY A 47 8.41 -6.59 -24.79
CA GLY A 47 8.50 -8.00 -24.43
C GLY A 47 8.55 -8.95 -25.61
N ALA A 48 7.97 -8.60 -26.77
CA ALA A 48 7.74 -9.52 -27.88
C ALA A 48 9.01 -10.16 -28.45
N GLU A 49 10.15 -9.48 -28.38
CA GLU A 49 11.45 -10.02 -28.83
C GLU A 49 12.01 -11.07 -27.87
N ALA A 50 11.85 -10.84 -26.56
CA ALA A 50 12.41 -11.70 -25.52
C ALA A 50 11.45 -12.84 -25.09
N PHE A 51 10.15 -12.68 -25.32
CA PHE A 51 9.10 -13.55 -24.82
C PHE A 51 8.04 -13.81 -25.91
N PRO A 52 8.11 -14.93 -26.63
CA PRO A 52 7.10 -15.31 -27.62
C PRO A 52 5.69 -15.28 -27.01
N GLY A 53 4.70 -14.75 -27.73
CA GLY A 53 3.30 -14.72 -27.28
C GLY A 53 2.90 -13.57 -26.34
N VAL A 54 3.86 -12.87 -25.71
CA VAL A 54 3.55 -11.87 -24.65
C VAL A 54 2.64 -10.72 -25.10
N LYS A 55 2.69 -10.34 -26.39
CA LYS A 55 1.81 -9.30 -26.96
C LYS A 55 0.32 -9.65 -26.87
N ASN A 56 0.00 -10.94 -26.86
CA ASN A 56 -1.38 -11.45 -26.75
C ASN A 56 -1.66 -12.04 -25.36
N ALA A 57 -0.71 -11.92 -24.43
CA ALA A 57 -0.86 -12.47 -23.09
C ALA A 57 -1.92 -11.69 -22.32
N LYS A 58 -2.71 -12.41 -21.52
CA LYS A 58 -3.70 -11.79 -20.65
C LYS A 58 -2.99 -11.07 -19.48
N LEU A 59 -3.34 -9.82 -19.23
CA LEU A 59 -2.97 -9.14 -17.99
C LEU A 59 -3.90 -9.58 -16.85
N VAL A 60 -3.33 -10.00 -15.74
CA VAL A 60 -4.09 -10.49 -14.57
C VAL A 60 -3.59 -9.82 -13.31
N PHE A 61 -4.50 -9.14 -12.60
CA PHE A 61 -4.25 -8.59 -11.28
C PHE A 61 -4.74 -9.57 -10.21
N LEU A 62 -3.82 -10.02 -9.37
CA LEU A 62 -4.07 -11.08 -8.39
C LEU A 62 -4.77 -10.54 -7.15
N ALA A 63 -6.04 -10.90 -6.97
CA ALA A 63 -6.79 -10.58 -5.74
C ALA A 63 -6.24 -11.31 -4.51
N GLU A 64 -5.65 -12.49 -4.70
CA GLU A 64 -5.09 -13.34 -3.66
C GLU A 64 -3.67 -13.76 -4.01
N LYS A 65 -2.90 -14.19 -2.99
CA LYS A 65 -1.53 -14.67 -3.19
C LYS A 65 -1.50 -15.93 -4.03
N LEU A 66 -0.46 -16.04 -4.84
CA LEU A 66 -0.10 -17.29 -5.49
C LEU A 66 1.06 -17.93 -4.73
N GLU A 67 0.82 -19.11 -4.14
CA GLU A 67 1.90 -19.90 -3.53
C GLU A 67 2.77 -20.59 -4.59
N THR A 68 2.18 -20.86 -5.77
CA THR A 68 2.82 -21.54 -6.89
C THR A 68 2.58 -20.75 -8.16
N THR A 69 3.62 -20.63 -8.99
CA THR A 69 3.52 -20.06 -10.33
C THR A 69 3.49 -21.16 -11.38
N TYR A 70 3.09 -20.84 -12.61
CA TYR A 70 2.98 -21.81 -13.70
C TYR A 70 3.89 -21.45 -14.87
N PRO A 71 4.39 -22.45 -15.62
CA PRO A 71 5.15 -22.21 -16.85
C PRO A 71 4.42 -21.24 -17.80
N ASN A 72 5.20 -20.54 -18.62
CA ASN A 72 4.74 -19.60 -19.67
C ASN A 72 3.90 -18.43 -19.16
N ARG A 73 4.21 -18.00 -17.95
CA ARG A 73 3.63 -16.82 -17.34
C ARG A 73 4.75 -15.94 -16.80
N ILE A 74 4.45 -14.65 -16.76
CA ILE A 74 5.30 -13.62 -16.20
C ILE A 74 4.66 -13.12 -14.91
N TYR A 75 5.45 -12.93 -13.88
CA TYR A 75 5.02 -12.48 -12.56
C TYR A 75 5.86 -11.28 -12.14
N ILE A 76 5.21 -10.18 -11.76
CA ILE A 76 5.86 -8.90 -11.50
C ILE A 76 5.45 -8.43 -10.09
N GLY A 77 6.45 -8.24 -9.22
CA GLY A 77 6.30 -7.73 -7.85
C GLY A 77 5.28 -8.52 -7.04
N LEU A 78 5.58 -9.79 -6.74
CA LEU A 78 4.68 -10.66 -5.95
C LEU A 78 4.97 -10.65 -4.44
N GLY A 79 5.79 -9.72 -3.96
CA GLY A 79 6.09 -9.55 -2.53
C GLY A 79 6.74 -10.77 -1.87
N GLY A 80 7.51 -11.58 -2.62
CA GLY A 80 8.28 -12.70 -2.08
C GLY A 80 7.44 -13.91 -1.69
N THR A 81 6.23 -14.03 -2.27
CA THR A 81 5.23 -15.04 -1.88
C THR A 81 5.39 -16.38 -2.59
N VAL A 82 6.18 -16.40 -3.65
CA VAL A 82 6.35 -17.58 -4.51
C VAL A 82 7.38 -18.53 -3.89
N LYS A 83 6.93 -19.69 -3.42
CA LYS A 83 7.81 -20.73 -2.86
C LYS A 83 8.42 -21.63 -3.94
N ASN A 84 7.65 -21.90 -5.01
CA ASN A 84 8.02 -22.82 -6.08
C ASN A 84 7.85 -22.13 -7.44
N PRO A 85 8.83 -21.32 -7.90
CA PRO A 85 8.70 -20.58 -9.14
C PRO A 85 8.80 -21.49 -10.36
N GLN A 86 7.68 -21.76 -11.01
CA GLN A 86 7.60 -22.24 -12.39
C GLN A 86 7.15 -21.05 -13.26
N GLY A 87 8.01 -20.54 -14.14
CA GLY A 87 7.75 -19.31 -14.93
C GLY A 87 8.79 -18.20 -14.72
N TYR A 88 8.51 -17.00 -15.23
CA TYR A 88 9.42 -15.85 -15.11
C TYR A 88 8.95 -14.92 -13.99
N VAL A 89 9.73 -14.85 -12.90
CA VAL A 89 9.42 -14.02 -11.72
C VAL A 89 10.37 -12.83 -11.66
N PHE A 90 9.81 -11.62 -11.61
CA PHE A 90 10.50 -10.35 -11.46
C PHE A 90 10.05 -9.72 -10.14
N ASP A 91 10.69 -10.13 -9.06
CA ASP A 91 10.36 -9.72 -7.70
C ASP A 91 11.67 -9.51 -6.92
N GLU A 92 11.82 -8.33 -6.33
CA GLU A 92 12.97 -7.95 -5.52
C GLU A 92 12.90 -8.48 -4.08
N HIS A 93 11.77 -9.06 -3.67
CA HIS A 93 11.61 -9.66 -2.36
C HIS A 93 12.12 -11.10 -2.35
N THR A 94 13.07 -11.39 -1.46
CA THR A 94 13.59 -12.74 -1.22
C THR A 94 13.29 -13.18 0.22
N PRO A 95 13.40 -14.48 0.55
CA PRO A 95 13.31 -14.93 1.94
C PRO A 95 14.32 -14.27 2.89
N GLN A 96 15.43 -13.76 2.36
CA GLN A 96 16.47 -13.04 3.11
C GLN A 96 16.24 -11.52 3.15
N GLY A 97 15.11 -11.05 2.64
CA GLY A 97 14.76 -9.63 2.55
C GLY A 97 14.82 -9.08 1.14
N ARG A 98 14.78 -7.76 1.03
CA ARG A 98 14.72 -7.06 -0.25
C ARG A 98 16.09 -6.94 -0.90
N LEU A 99 16.18 -7.22 -2.20
CA LEU A 99 17.37 -6.95 -3.00
C LEU A 99 17.65 -5.43 -3.03
N GLN A 100 18.85 -5.03 -2.60
CA GLN A 100 19.21 -3.61 -2.54
C GLN A 100 19.37 -2.99 -3.93
N GLY A 101 18.96 -1.73 -4.08
CA GLY A 101 19.13 -0.97 -5.32
C GLY A 101 18.31 -1.47 -6.50
N THR A 102 17.23 -2.22 -6.24
CA THR A 102 16.34 -2.73 -7.28
C THR A 102 14.87 -2.69 -6.87
N CYS A 103 14.01 -2.83 -7.88
CA CYS A 103 12.55 -2.93 -7.83
C CYS A 103 12.08 -3.79 -9.01
N ALA A 104 10.80 -4.19 -9.03
CA ALA A 104 10.29 -5.09 -10.06
C ALA A 104 10.49 -4.52 -11.48
N ALA A 105 10.25 -3.22 -11.67
CA ALA A 105 10.45 -2.54 -12.95
C ALA A 105 11.90 -2.62 -13.47
N LEU A 106 12.90 -2.50 -12.58
CA LEU A 106 14.31 -2.56 -12.95
C LEU A 106 14.73 -3.96 -13.37
N LEU A 107 14.24 -4.99 -12.68
CA LEU A 107 14.48 -6.40 -13.04
C LEU A 107 13.93 -6.70 -14.43
N VAL A 108 12.72 -6.21 -14.73
CA VAL A 108 12.12 -6.31 -16.08
C VAL A 108 12.96 -5.56 -17.11
N ALA A 109 13.37 -4.33 -16.81
CA ALA A 109 14.16 -3.50 -17.73
C ALA A 109 15.49 -4.15 -18.15
N GLN A 110 16.18 -4.74 -17.17
CA GLN A 110 17.42 -5.48 -17.36
C GLN A 110 17.19 -6.70 -18.27
N ARG A 111 16.12 -7.47 -17.99
CA ARG A 111 15.80 -8.67 -18.76
C ARG A 111 15.45 -8.35 -20.20
N LEU A 112 14.70 -7.28 -20.44
CA LEU A 112 14.31 -6.80 -21.77
C LEU A 112 15.41 -5.99 -22.48
N ARG A 113 16.53 -5.71 -21.79
CA ARG A 113 17.65 -4.90 -22.29
C ARG A 113 17.22 -3.50 -22.75
N VAL A 114 16.29 -2.88 -22.02
CA VAL A 114 15.72 -1.56 -22.36
C VAL A 114 16.29 -0.40 -21.55
N LEU A 115 17.22 -0.65 -20.63
CA LEU A 115 17.86 0.38 -19.80
C LEU A 115 18.44 1.56 -20.59
N GLY A 116 18.96 1.30 -21.80
CA GLY A 116 19.56 2.32 -22.66
C GLY A 116 18.57 3.10 -23.53
N LYS A 117 17.26 2.84 -23.44
CA LYS A 117 16.27 3.56 -24.25
C LYS A 117 16.11 5.01 -23.73
N PRO A 118 16.00 6.02 -24.62
CA PRO A 118 15.78 7.40 -24.20
C PRO A 118 14.56 7.53 -23.27
N GLY A 119 14.69 8.31 -22.19
CA GLY A 119 13.64 8.54 -21.19
C GLY A 119 13.36 7.36 -20.25
N MET A 120 13.88 6.15 -20.55
CA MET A 120 13.70 4.98 -19.70
C MET A 120 14.56 5.06 -18.44
N LYS A 121 15.79 5.56 -18.56
CA LYS A 121 16.73 5.65 -17.44
C LYS A 121 16.16 6.52 -16.32
N GLU A 122 15.72 7.73 -16.65
CA GLU A 122 15.17 8.69 -15.68
C GLU A 122 13.89 8.14 -15.04
N LEU A 123 13.02 7.49 -15.83
CA LEU A 123 11.80 6.86 -15.33
C LEU A 123 12.09 5.72 -14.36
N LEU A 124 13.05 4.85 -14.65
CA LEU A 124 13.43 3.74 -13.79
C LEU A 124 14.14 4.20 -12.52
N GLU A 125 15.02 5.20 -12.60
CA GLU A 125 15.67 5.81 -11.45
C GLU A 125 14.65 6.43 -10.49
N GLU A 126 13.67 7.17 -11.03
CA GLU A 126 12.61 7.75 -10.21
C GLU A 126 11.64 6.69 -9.67
N THR A 127 11.35 5.64 -10.45
CA THR A 127 10.52 4.53 -9.99
C THR A 127 11.16 3.80 -8.82
N LEU A 128 12.46 3.48 -8.91
CA LEU A 128 13.21 2.90 -7.79
C LEU A 128 13.22 3.84 -6.57
N TRP A 129 13.41 5.13 -6.79
CA TRP A 129 13.39 6.12 -5.71
C TRP A 129 12.01 6.14 -5.02
N CYS A 130 10.92 6.19 -5.78
CA CYS A 130 9.55 6.20 -5.23
C CYS A 130 9.20 4.94 -4.44
N ASP A 131 9.75 3.80 -4.84
CA ASP A 131 9.52 2.51 -4.19
C ASP A 131 10.40 2.32 -2.94
N THR A 132 11.63 2.84 -2.95
CA THR A 132 12.57 2.66 -1.83
C THR A 132 12.57 3.78 -0.80
N GLN A 133 12.10 4.98 -1.13
CA GLN A 133 12.20 6.15 -0.27
C GLN A 133 10.83 6.60 0.27
N PRO A 134 10.76 7.01 1.54
CA PRO A 134 9.57 7.67 2.06
C PRO A 134 9.41 9.07 1.42
N LYS A 135 8.20 9.62 1.50
CA LYS A 135 7.85 11.00 1.09
C LYS A 135 7.76 11.27 -0.42
N VAL A 136 7.22 10.30 -1.17
CA VAL A 136 6.75 10.55 -2.54
C VAL A 136 5.71 11.69 -2.54
N GLY A 137 5.90 12.65 -3.44
CA GLY A 137 5.04 13.82 -3.60
C GLY A 137 3.62 13.44 -4.02
N HIS A 138 2.64 14.27 -3.64
CA HIS A 138 1.23 13.99 -3.90
C HIS A 138 0.87 13.86 -5.39
N THR A 139 1.61 14.55 -6.25
CA THR A 139 1.43 14.64 -7.71
C THR A 139 2.43 13.81 -8.51
N GLN A 140 3.32 13.07 -7.85
CA GLN A 140 4.16 12.10 -8.53
C GLN A 140 3.33 10.87 -8.90
N LEU A 141 3.62 10.28 -10.05
CA LEU A 141 2.83 9.18 -10.64
C LEU A 141 2.62 8.02 -9.67
N ALA A 142 3.64 7.66 -8.89
CA ALA A 142 3.51 6.58 -7.92
C ALA A 142 2.45 6.85 -6.84
N ASN A 143 2.34 8.08 -6.36
CA ASN A 143 1.29 8.44 -5.42
C ASN A 143 -0.08 8.60 -6.13
N LEU A 144 -0.10 9.11 -7.36
CA LEU A 144 -1.34 9.19 -8.14
C LEU A 144 -1.95 7.81 -8.42
N ILE A 145 -1.14 6.80 -8.71
CA ILE A 145 -1.60 5.39 -8.86
C ILE A 145 -2.26 4.91 -7.56
N LYS A 146 -1.62 5.15 -6.40
CA LYS A 146 -2.19 4.81 -5.09
C LYS A 146 -3.52 5.51 -4.83
N ILE A 147 -3.62 6.79 -5.18
CA ILE A 147 -4.86 7.56 -5.10
C ILE A 147 -5.93 6.96 -6.02
N MET A 148 -5.58 6.63 -7.27
CA MET A 148 -6.51 6.03 -8.24
C MET A 148 -7.09 4.71 -7.72
N HIS A 149 -6.25 3.82 -7.18
CA HIS A 149 -6.72 2.58 -6.56
C HIS A 149 -7.68 2.84 -5.41
N ARG A 150 -7.35 3.79 -4.53
CA ARG A 150 -8.18 4.14 -3.37
C ARG A 150 -9.55 4.68 -3.76
N VAL A 151 -9.61 5.68 -4.65
CA VAL A 151 -10.88 6.31 -5.05
C VAL A 151 -11.77 5.39 -5.88
N LYS A 152 -11.17 4.40 -6.57
CA LYS A 152 -11.90 3.35 -7.31
C LYS A 152 -12.22 2.11 -6.46
N GLY A 153 -11.89 2.12 -5.16
CA GLY A 153 -12.06 0.97 -4.27
C GLY A 153 -11.22 -0.26 -4.65
N GLY A 154 -10.25 -0.12 -5.54
CA GLY A 154 -9.46 -1.22 -6.11
C GLY A 154 -10.20 -2.11 -7.11
N GLY A 155 -11.42 -1.76 -7.53
CA GLY A 155 -12.24 -2.60 -8.41
C GLY A 155 -11.85 -2.56 -9.89
N ASP A 156 -11.11 -1.54 -10.32
CA ASP A 156 -10.78 -1.29 -11.73
C ASP A 156 -9.26 -1.12 -11.92
N GLN A 157 -8.56 -2.25 -11.79
CA GLN A 157 -7.11 -2.36 -11.89
C GLN A 157 -6.63 -2.09 -13.33
N GLU A 158 -7.36 -2.62 -14.32
CA GLU A 158 -7.02 -2.49 -15.73
C GLU A 158 -7.10 -1.04 -16.20
N ALA A 159 -8.17 -0.29 -15.87
CA ALA A 159 -8.21 1.12 -16.26
C ALA A 159 -7.15 1.94 -15.52
N THR A 160 -6.80 1.60 -14.28
CA THR A 160 -5.69 2.26 -13.57
C THR A 160 -4.35 1.98 -14.25
N TYR A 161 -4.12 0.75 -14.72
CA TYR A 161 -2.95 0.40 -15.53
C TYR A 161 -2.92 1.15 -16.87
N LEU A 162 -4.03 1.21 -17.60
CA LEU A 162 -4.10 1.94 -18.88
C LEU A 162 -3.87 3.44 -18.69
N TRP A 163 -4.41 4.01 -17.61
CA TRP A 163 -4.17 5.40 -17.22
C TRP A 163 -2.69 5.65 -16.88
N ALA A 164 -2.05 4.76 -16.11
CA ALA A 164 -0.62 4.85 -15.80
C ALA A 164 0.26 4.65 -17.05
N SER A 165 -0.12 3.72 -17.93
CA SER A 165 0.56 3.43 -19.19
C SER A 165 0.64 4.64 -20.12
N ALA A 166 -0.42 5.46 -20.17
CA ALA A 166 -0.39 6.71 -20.92
C ALA A 166 0.65 7.71 -20.37
N ALA A 167 0.90 7.70 -19.06
CA ALA A 167 1.96 8.50 -18.44
C ALA A 167 3.35 7.98 -18.79
N TYR A 168 3.57 6.65 -18.75
CA TYR A 168 4.83 6.05 -19.17
C TYR A 168 5.15 6.34 -20.64
N ASP A 169 4.15 6.21 -21.54
CA ASP A 169 4.29 6.58 -22.95
C ASP A 169 4.68 8.06 -23.12
N ALA A 170 4.06 8.96 -22.35
CA ALA A 170 4.40 10.38 -22.40
C ALA A 170 5.82 10.66 -21.90
N ILE A 171 6.26 10.00 -20.83
CA ILE A 171 7.60 10.19 -20.27
C ILE A 171 8.67 9.72 -21.26
N VAL A 172 8.48 8.52 -21.85
CA VAL A 172 9.48 7.84 -22.68
C VAL A 172 9.46 8.30 -24.13
N PHE A 173 8.27 8.54 -24.72
CA PHE A 173 8.12 8.85 -26.15
C PHE A 173 7.54 10.24 -26.43
N GLY A 174 7.03 10.93 -25.40
CA GLY A 174 6.40 12.23 -25.55
C GLY A 174 7.39 13.35 -25.85
N ARG A 175 6.86 14.44 -26.39
CA ARG A 175 7.60 15.69 -26.62
C ARG A 175 7.00 16.77 -25.73
N THR A 176 7.86 17.56 -25.10
CA THR A 176 7.42 18.64 -24.22
C THR A 176 6.68 19.72 -25.00
N ASP A 177 5.46 20.03 -24.55
CA ASP A 177 4.65 21.18 -24.92
C ASP A 177 4.82 22.25 -23.84
N GLU A 178 5.68 23.23 -24.11
CA GLU A 178 5.99 24.32 -23.18
C GLU A 178 4.82 25.30 -23.00
N ARG A 179 3.82 25.27 -23.88
CA ARG A 179 2.64 26.16 -23.82
C ARG A 179 1.56 25.63 -22.89
N PHE A 180 1.67 24.38 -22.45
CA PHE A 180 0.66 23.78 -21.59
C PHE A 180 0.75 24.30 -20.16
N ASP A 181 -0.37 24.84 -19.67
CA ASP A 181 -0.55 25.34 -18.31
C ASP A 181 -1.46 24.41 -17.50
N LEU A 182 -0.87 23.69 -16.54
CA LEU A 182 -1.58 22.77 -15.66
C LEU A 182 -2.50 23.50 -14.67
N GLU A 183 -2.11 24.68 -14.19
CA GLU A 183 -2.91 25.47 -13.25
C GLU A 183 -4.17 26.00 -13.93
N ALA A 184 -4.04 26.49 -15.17
CA ALA A 184 -5.18 26.89 -15.98
C ALA A 184 -6.13 25.70 -16.23
N ALA A 185 -5.59 24.53 -16.57
CA ALA A 185 -6.38 23.32 -16.78
C ALA A 185 -7.15 22.89 -15.52
N TRP A 186 -6.52 22.94 -14.34
CA TRP A 186 -7.19 22.65 -13.06
C TRP A 186 -8.25 23.70 -12.71
N LYS A 187 -7.96 24.99 -12.95
CA LYS A 187 -8.90 26.09 -12.71
C LYS A 187 -10.16 25.93 -13.55
N ASP A 188 -10.02 25.63 -14.83
CA ASP A 188 -11.14 25.36 -15.73
C ASP A 188 -11.95 24.13 -15.27
N TYR A 189 -11.26 23.01 -15.03
CA TYR A 189 -11.89 21.78 -14.55
C TYR A 189 -12.68 21.98 -13.26
N SER A 190 -12.07 22.61 -12.25
CA SER A 190 -12.71 22.85 -10.94
C SER A 190 -13.92 23.78 -11.05
N LEU A 191 -13.85 24.80 -11.91
CA LEU A 191 -14.98 25.69 -12.20
C LEU A 191 -16.12 24.93 -12.86
N HIS A 192 -15.83 24.15 -13.91
CA HIS A 192 -16.83 23.38 -14.64
C HIS A 192 -17.52 22.32 -13.77
N ARG A 193 -16.81 21.76 -12.78
CA ARG A 193 -17.37 20.79 -11.81
C ARG A 193 -18.11 21.45 -10.63
N GLY A 194 -18.17 22.78 -10.57
CA GLY A 194 -18.83 23.52 -9.48
C GLY A 194 -18.12 23.36 -8.13
N TYR A 195 -16.81 23.08 -8.11
CA TYR A 195 -16.09 22.92 -6.85
C TYR A 195 -15.95 24.27 -6.13
N ASN A 196 -16.42 24.32 -4.88
CA ASN A 196 -16.29 25.53 -4.07
C ASN A 196 -14.80 25.83 -3.79
N LYS A 197 -14.33 26.99 -4.27
CA LYS A 197 -12.93 27.46 -4.11
C LYS A 197 -12.54 27.70 -2.65
N ALA A 198 -13.50 28.01 -1.78
CA ALA A 198 -13.27 28.18 -0.35
C ALA A 198 -13.20 26.84 0.40
N HIS A 199 -13.61 25.72 -0.22
CA HIS A 199 -13.58 24.42 0.43
C HIS A 199 -12.15 23.91 0.59
N ASN A 200 -11.83 23.37 1.77
CA ASN A 200 -10.48 22.92 2.14
C ASN A 200 -9.88 21.93 1.14
N SER A 201 -10.67 20.96 0.65
CA SER A 201 -10.22 19.99 -0.35
C SER A 201 -9.80 20.67 -1.66
N THR A 202 -10.59 21.63 -2.17
CA THR A 202 -10.27 22.39 -3.38
C THR A 202 -8.96 23.19 -3.20
N GLN A 203 -8.79 23.84 -2.07
CA GLN A 203 -7.57 24.62 -1.78
C GLN A 203 -6.33 23.73 -1.66
N LYS A 204 -6.45 22.55 -1.05
CA LYS A 204 -5.37 21.56 -0.97
C LYS A 204 -4.97 21.05 -2.34
N VAL A 205 -5.93 20.65 -3.18
CA VAL A 205 -5.62 20.21 -4.55
C VAL A 205 -4.96 21.35 -5.34
N SER A 206 -5.44 22.59 -5.25
CA SER A 206 -4.76 23.74 -5.87
C SER A 206 -3.32 23.95 -5.38
N ARG A 207 -3.00 23.61 -4.12
CA ARG A 207 -1.61 23.61 -3.62
C ARG A 207 -0.80 22.45 -4.22
N TYR A 208 -1.38 21.27 -4.34
CA TYR A 208 -0.73 20.13 -5.01
C TYR A 208 -0.40 20.44 -6.47
N ILE A 209 -1.34 21.02 -7.22
CA ILE A 209 -1.11 21.42 -8.61
C ILE A 209 0.01 22.45 -8.74
N ARG A 210 0.00 23.52 -7.93
CA ARG A 210 1.09 24.51 -7.90
C ARG A 210 2.44 23.89 -7.54
N GLY A 211 2.46 22.99 -6.56
CA GLY A 211 3.66 22.24 -6.20
C GLY A 211 4.20 21.42 -7.37
N SER A 212 3.32 20.72 -8.11
CA SER A 212 3.75 19.96 -9.28
C SER A 212 4.34 20.82 -10.38
N VAL A 213 3.77 22.01 -10.63
CA VAL A 213 4.33 22.98 -11.58
C VAL A 213 5.71 23.45 -11.15
N ALA A 214 5.87 23.77 -9.86
CA ALA A 214 7.16 24.19 -9.30
C ALA A 214 8.25 23.12 -9.44
N HIS A 215 7.91 21.84 -9.26
CA HIS A 215 8.86 20.72 -9.34
C HIS A 215 8.93 20.04 -10.71
N LYS A 216 8.30 20.60 -11.76
CA LYS A 216 8.22 20.01 -13.11
C LYS A 216 9.58 19.63 -13.71
N GLY A 217 10.63 20.38 -13.40
CA GLY A 217 11.99 20.13 -13.88
C GLY A 217 12.82 19.18 -13.01
N GLU A 218 12.35 18.84 -11.81
CA GLU A 218 13.10 18.05 -10.83
C GLU A 218 12.82 16.56 -10.93
N ARG A 219 11.61 16.21 -11.40
CA ARG A 219 11.04 14.86 -11.33
C ARG A 219 10.24 14.58 -12.59
N VAL A 220 10.61 13.54 -13.34
CA VAL A 220 9.95 13.16 -14.60
C VAL A 220 8.56 12.57 -14.37
N THR A 221 8.27 12.07 -13.16
CA THR A 221 6.95 11.53 -12.82
C THR A 221 5.99 12.55 -12.20
N GLU A 222 6.36 13.82 -12.10
CA GLU A 222 5.44 14.88 -11.65
C GLU A 222 4.30 15.10 -12.65
N LEU A 223 3.09 15.35 -12.12
CA LEU A 223 1.88 15.59 -12.90
C LEU A 223 2.09 16.63 -14.01
N ALA A 224 2.75 17.75 -13.69
CA ALA A 224 3.05 18.80 -14.67
C ALA A 224 4.08 18.37 -15.73
N ALA A 225 5.08 17.57 -15.35
CA ALA A 225 6.09 17.05 -16.27
C ALA A 225 5.46 16.08 -17.27
N ILE A 226 4.68 15.12 -16.77
CA ILE A 226 3.93 14.14 -17.57
C ILE A 226 2.96 14.84 -18.51
N ALA A 227 2.10 15.71 -17.98
CA ALA A 227 1.07 16.37 -18.76
C ALA A 227 1.66 17.22 -19.88
N SER A 228 2.80 17.87 -19.65
CA SER A 228 3.48 18.63 -20.70
C SER A 228 3.99 17.76 -21.85
N LYS A 229 4.23 16.46 -21.64
CA LYS A 229 4.68 15.54 -22.70
C LYS A 229 3.55 14.80 -23.41
N MET A 230 2.32 14.91 -22.92
CA MET A 230 1.15 14.25 -23.49
C MET A 230 0.54 15.03 -24.67
N ARG A 231 0.05 14.30 -25.68
CA ARG A 231 -0.76 14.87 -26.77
C ARG A 231 -2.11 15.37 -26.25
N SER A 232 -2.61 16.51 -26.73
CA SER A 232 -3.79 17.19 -26.16
C SER A 232 -5.02 16.30 -25.90
N PRO A 233 -5.52 15.47 -26.85
CA PRO A 233 -6.71 14.66 -26.58
C PRO A 233 -6.52 13.61 -25.47
N VAL A 234 -5.31 13.05 -25.39
CA VAL A 234 -4.93 12.08 -24.34
C VAL A 234 -4.75 12.82 -23.01
N ARG A 235 -4.03 13.95 -23.04
CA ARG A 235 -3.76 14.82 -21.90
C ARG A 235 -5.03 15.26 -21.19
N GLU A 236 -6.01 15.76 -21.93
CA GLU A 236 -7.26 16.29 -21.35
C GLU A 236 -8.05 15.20 -20.63
N ARG A 237 -8.17 14.01 -21.24
CA ARG A 237 -8.85 12.87 -20.61
C ARG A 237 -8.10 12.41 -19.37
N TRP A 238 -6.79 12.23 -19.49
CA TRP A 238 -5.93 11.76 -18.42
C TRP A 238 -5.92 12.71 -17.21
N LEU A 239 -5.87 14.02 -17.46
CA LEU A 239 -5.92 15.05 -16.41
C LEU A 239 -7.27 15.13 -15.72
N LYS A 240 -8.39 15.00 -16.44
CA LYS A 240 -9.73 14.96 -15.82
C LYS A 240 -9.83 13.84 -14.78
N GLU A 241 -9.27 12.67 -15.09
CA GLU A 241 -9.21 11.56 -14.14
C GLU A 241 -8.29 11.87 -12.94
N ALA A 242 -7.08 12.39 -13.20
CA ALA A 242 -6.14 12.77 -12.15
C ALA A 242 -6.72 13.81 -11.18
N PHE A 243 -7.33 14.86 -11.72
CA PHE A 243 -7.96 15.95 -10.97
C PHE A 243 -9.15 15.46 -10.15
N ARG A 244 -10.00 14.61 -10.74
CA ARG A 244 -11.11 13.97 -10.01
C ARG A 244 -10.58 13.13 -8.86
N ALA A 245 -9.56 12.32 -9.10
CA ALA A 245 -9.00 11.42 -8.10
C ALA A 245 -8.40 12.21 -6.94
N LEU A 246 -7.54 13.20 -7.20
CA LEU A 246 -6.98 14.09 -6.18
C LEU A 246 -8.05 14.78 -5.32
N TYR A 247 -9.12 15.26 -5.95
CA TYR A 247 -10.22 15.91 -5.24
C TYR A 247 -10.99 14.93 -4.34
N LEU A 248 -11.40 13.78 -4.88
CA LEU A 248 -12.13 12.77 -4.12
C LEU A 248 -11.29 12.21 -2.97
N ASP A 249 -10.00 12.04 -3.20
CA ASP A 249 -9.04 11.60 -2.19
C ASP A 249 -8.98 12.55 -0.99
N GLU A 250 -8.90 13.87 -1.24
CA GLU A 250 -8.99 14.85 -0.16
C GLU A 250 -10.36 14.92 0.50
N VAL A 251 -11.46 14.65 -0.23
CA VAL A 251 -12.79 14.54 0.39
C VAL A 251 -12.83 13.34 1.35
N LEU A 252 -12.31 12.17 0.95
CA LEU A 252 -12.23 10.98 1.81
C LEU A 252 -11.38 11.25 3.06
N HIS A 253 -10.25 11.93 2.89
CA HIS A 253 -9.40 12.33 4.01
C HIS A 253 -10.11 13.31 4.96
N MET A 254 -10.84 14.30 4.45
CA MET A 254 -11.62 15.22 5.29
C MET A 254 -12.76 14.51 6.03
N LYS A 255 -13.42 13.52 5.41
CA LYS A 255 -14.40 12.67 6.09
C LYS A 255 -13.76 11.88 7.23
N ALA A 256 -12.60 11.27 7.00
CA ALA A 256 -11.85 10.58 8.04
C ALA A 256 -11.49 11.52 9.21
N LEU A 257 -11.06 12.76 8.92
CA LEU A 257 -10.79 13.75 9.96
C LEU A 257 -12.01 14.10 10.79
N ALA A 258 -13.20 14.20 10.17
CA ALA A 258 -14.44 14.42 10.90
C ALA A 258 -14.79 13.21 11.79
N GLU A 259 -14.73 12.00 11.23
CA GLU A 259 -14.96 10.74 11.98
C GLU A 259 -14.01 10.60 13.18
N MET A 260 -12.73 10.95 13.02
CA MET A 260 -11.71 10.84 14.06
C MET A 260 -11.80 11.93 15.14
N LYS A 261 -12.62 12.98 14.95
CA LYS A 261 -12.92 13.92 16.04
C LYS A 261 -13.96 13.37 17.00
N GLU A 262 -14.81 12.48 16.55
CA GLU A 262 -15.97 12.00 17.32
C GLU A 262 -15.76 10.61 17.94
N LYS A 263 -14.84 9.79 17.40
CA LYS A 263 -14.80 8.34 17.65
C LYS A 263 -13.56 7.72 18.32
N PRO A 264 -12.42 8.40 18.59
CA PRO A 264 -11.24 7.68 19.07
C PRO A 264 -11.39 7.27 20.53
N VAL A 265 -11.10 6.01 20.84
CA VAL A 265 -10.86 5.60 22.23
C VAL A 265 -9.41 5.96 22.56
N ALA A 266 -9.23 7.05 23.30
CA ALA A 266 -7.93 7.45 23.82
C ALA A 266 -7.72 6.82 25.19
N VAL A 267 -6.58 6.15 25.37
CA VAL A 267 -6.20 5.52 26.63
C VAL A 267 -4.81 6.03 27.03
N GLU A 268 -4.64 6.37 28.29
CA GLU A 268 -3.31 6.67 28.82
C GLU A 268 -2.54 5.36 29.07
N ILE A 269 -1.32 5.31 28.56
CA ILE A 269 -0.36 4.23 28.77
C ILE A 269 0.92 4.82 29.36
N ASP A 270 1.62 4.02 30.16
CA ASP A 270 2.94 4.35 30.65
C ASP A 270 3.97 3.96 29.61
N VAL A 271 4.86 4.88 29.25
CA VAL A 271 5.99 4.67 28.35
C VAL A 271 7.21 5.25 29.04
N ASP A 272 8.18 4.41 29.42
CA ASP A 272 9.42 4.83 30.08
C ASP A 272 9.19 5.75 31.31
N SER A 273 8.17 5.44 32.11
CA SER A 273 7.73 6.22 33.28
C SER A 273 7.05 7.57 32.98
N ALA A 274 6.78 7.87 31.70
CA ALA A 274 5.96 9.00 31.28
C ALA A 274 4.58 8.54 30.82
N LYS A 275 3.54 9.34 31.08
CA LYS A 275 2.20 9.10 30.54
C LYS A 275 2.14 9.55 29.08
N ALA A 276 1.68 8.66 28.20
CA ALA A 276 1.42 8.96 26.80
C ALA A 276 0.05 8.41 26.39
N ARG A 277 -0.55 8.99 25.34
CA ARG A 277 -1.84 8.49 24.83
C ARG A 277 -1.64 7.47 23.73
N ALA A 278 -2.37 6.37 23.85
CA ALA A 278 -2.60 5.39 22.80
C ALA A 278 -4.01 5.58 22.23
N PHE A 279 -4.16 5.49 20.92
CA PHE A 279 -5.43 5.68 20.23
C PHE A 279 -5.87 4.38 19.57
N PHE A 280 -7.10 3.97 19.85
CA PHE A 280 -7.70 2.75 19.33
C PHE A 280 -8.95 3.09 18.51
N ILE A 281 -8.95 2.64 17.27
CA ILE A 281 -9.91 3.10 16.25
C ILE A 281 -10.46 1.89 15.52
N GLU A 282 -11.78 1.83 15.35
CA GLU A 282 -12.41 0.91 14.41
C GLU A 282 -12.85 1.68 13.17
N SER A 283 -12.28 1.36 12.02
CA SER A 283 -12.57 2.04 10.75
C SER A 283 -12.06 1.25 9.55
N ASP A 284 -12.87 1.22 8.50
CA ASP A 284 -12.46 0.77 7.15
C ASP A 284 -11.91 1.90 6.29
N ASN A 285 -11.90 3.13 6.82
CA ASN A 285 -11.40 4.27 6.10
C ASN A 285 -9.87 4.22 6.06
N GLU A 286 -9.30 4.07 4.86
CA GLU A 286 -7.84 4.03 4.65
C GLU A 286 -7.11 5.31 5.12
N TYR A 287 -7.85 6.39 5.39
CA TYR A 287 -7.33 7.62 5.99
C TYR A 287 -7.37 7.67 7.51
N ALA A 288 -8.05 6.74 8.19
CA ALA A 288 -8.24 6.77 9.65
C ALA A 288 -6.92 6.96 10.40
N GLY A 289 -5.87 6.24 10.02
CA GLY A 289 -4.56 6.38 10.66
C GLY A 289 -3.88 7.73 10.46
N LYS A 290 -4.02 8.32 9.27
CA LYS A 290 -3.47 9.66 8.98
C LYS A 290 -4.30 10.75 9.68
N ALA A 291 -5.62 10.59 9.63
CA ALA A 291 -6.58 11.49 10.25
C ALA A 291 -6.40 11.52 11.77
N ALA A 292 -6.31 10.35 12.41
CA ALA A 292 -6.06 10.22 13.84
C ALA A 292 -4.79 10.96 14.25
N LYS A 293 -3.66 10.70 13.59
CA LYS A 293 -2.39 11.39 13.87
C LYS A 293 -2.48 12.91 13.73
N SER A 294 -3.38 13.40 12.88
CA SER A 294 -3.57 14.83 12.61
C SER A 294 -4.61 15.48 13.53
N SER A 295 -5.53 14.70 14.11
CA SER A 295 -6.56 15.19 15.04
C SER A 295 -6.12 15.14 16.50
N ILE A 296 -5.02 14.46 16.81
CA ILE A 296 -4.49 14.33 18.17
C ILE A 296 -3.69 15.58 18.55
N GLU A 297 -4.21 16.37 19.49
CA GLU A 297 -3.45 17.45 20.12
C GLU A 297 -2.55 16.89 21.22
N GLY A 298 -1.22 17.08 21.14
CA GLY A 298 -0.25 16.64 22.15
C GLY A 298 0.47 15.31 21.84
N PRO A 299 1.35 14.82 22.72
CA PRO A 299 2.11 13.61 22.48
C PRO A 299 1.19 12.38 22.41
N TRP A 300 1.51 11.47 21.49
CA TRP A 300 0.89 10.15 21.36
C TRP A 300 2.00 9.11 21.23
N ALA A 301 1.75 7.92 21.76
CA ALA A 301 2.71 6.82 21.74
C ALA A 301 2.39 5.85 20.59
N ILE A 302 1.16 5.36 20.51
CA ILE A 302 0.73 4.42 19.46
C ILE A 302 -0.66 4.79 18.91
N VAL A 303 -0.90 4.38 17.66
CA VAL A 303 -2.23 4.35 17.04
C VAL A 303 -2.48 2.93 16.54
N ALA A 304 -3.56 2.31 17.02
CA ALA A 304 -4.04 1.01 16.59
C ALA A 304 -5.38 1.15 15.87
N ILE A 305 -5.47 0.62 14.66
CA ILE A 305 -6.67 0.68 13.82
C ILE A 305 -7.10 -0.74 13.54
N ARG A 306 -8.39 -1.02 13.68
CA ARG A 306 -9.01 -2.29 13.32
C ARG A 306 -10.04 -2.06 12.22
N SER A 307 -9.94 -2.80 11.13
CA SER A 307 -10.96 -2.81 10.07
C SER A 307 -12.14 -3.72 10.46
N SER A 308 -13.27 -3.59 9.78
CA SER A 308 -14.43 -4.48 9.96
C SER A 308 -14.12 -5.93 9.61
N SER A 309 -13.13 -6.17 8.76
CA SER A 309 -12.60 -7.52 8.46
C SER A 309 -11.85 -8.16 9.63
N GLY A 310 -11.52 -7.37 10.68
CA GLY A 310 -10.79 -7.82 11.87
C GLY A 310 -9.26 -7.73 11.74
N GLN A 311 -8.74 -7.07 10.69
CA GLN A 311 -7.32 -6.82 10.53
C GLN A 311 -6.89 -5.60 11.35
N TYR A 312 -5.68 -5.64 11.91
CA TYR A 312 -5.10 -4.52 12.64
C TYR A 312 -3.90 -3.90 11.93
N GLN A 313 -3.78 -2.59 12.08
CA GLN A 313 -2.56 -1.84 11.85
C GLN A 313 -2.21 -1.05 13.11
N VAL A 314 -1.04 -1.32 13.69
CA VAL A 314 -0.54 -0.61 14.87
C VAL A 314 0.75 0.11 14.52
N VAL A 315 0.78 1.41 14.76
CA VAL A 315 1.90 2.30 14.44
C VAL A 315 2.36 3.03 15.69
N SER A 316 3.66 3.02 15.94
CA SER A 316 4.28 3.85 16.98
C SER A 316 4.68 5.23 16.44
N ASN A 317 4.70 6.23 17.31
CA ASN A 317 5.10 7.58 16.96
C ASN A 317 6.56 7.64 16.51
N PRO A 318 6.85 8.10 15.28
CA PRO A 318 8.22 8.18 14.81
C PRO A 318 9.08 9.18 15.60
N ASN A 319 8.46 10.17 16.24
CA ASN A 319 9.13 11.26 16.96
C ASN A 319 9.19 11.02 18.47
N GLY A 320 9.56 9.80 18.88
CA GLY A 320 9.73 9.43 20.30
C GLY A 320 8.67 8.49 20.87
N GLY A 321 7.96 7.74 20.02
CA GLY A 321 7.14 6.61 20.47
C GLY A 321 7.97 5.38 20.82
N PRO A 322 7.40 4.44 21.61
CA PRO A 322 8.10 3.23 22.05
C PRO A 322 8.35 2.26 20.89
N SER A 323 9.29 1.32 21.09
CA SER A 323 9.37 0.11 20.26
C SER A 323 8.11 -0.73 20.44
N LEU A 324 7.63 -1.36 19.36
CA LEU A 324 6.50 -2.28 19.38
C LEU A 324 6.93 -3.74 19.61
N GLU A 325 8.19 -4.04 19.90
CA GLU A 325 8.67 -5.42 20.03
C GLU A 325 7.98 -6.19 21.17
N ASP A 326 7.92 -5.63 22.38
CA ASP A 326 7.24 -6.26 23.52
C ASP A 326 5.74 -6.37 23.29
N PHE A 327 5.14 -5.29 22.77
CA PHE A 327 3.74 -5.27 22.38
C PHE A 327 3.41 -6.36 21.35
N ALA A 328 4.21 -6.50 20.30
CA ALA A 328 4.04 -7.52 19.28
C ALA A 328 4.20 -8.94 19.85
N THR A 329 5.17 -9.13 20.76
CA THR A 329 5.40 -10.41 21.44
C THR A 329 4.15 -10.83 22.23
N MET A 330 3.61 -9.94 23.04
CA MET A 330 2.42 -10.19 23.86
C MET A 330 1.17 -10.42 22.99
N VAL A 331 0.99 -9.64 21.92
CA VAL A 331 -0.09 -9.82 20.94
C VAL A 331 -0.02 -11.21 20.30
N ARG A 332 1.16 -11.66 19.85
CA ARG A 332 1.35 -12.98 19.25
C ARG A 332 1.07 -14.12 20.23
N MET A 333 1.51 -13.98 21.49
CA MET A 333 1.20 -14.97 22.55
C MET A 333 -0.30 -15.07 22.80
N ALA A 334 -1.00 -13.93 22.86
CA ALA A 334 -2.45 -13.88 23.04
C ALA A 334 -3.19 -14.47 21.83
N GLU A 335 -2.79 -14.13 20.61
CA GLU A 335 -3.35 -14.66 19.37
C GLU A 335 -3.18 -16.19 19.29
N HIS A 336 -1.96 -16.68 19.55
CA HIS A 336 -1.67 -18.12 19.54
C HIS A 336 -2.61 -18.87 20.48
N LYS A 337 -2.77 -18.37 21.71
CA LYS A 337 -3.67 -18.95 22.71
C LYS A 337 -5.13 -18.92 22.28
N ALA A 338 -5.59 -17.81 21.73
CA ALA A 338 -6.95 -17.69 21.22
C ALA A 338 -7.26 -18.69 20.09
N ARG A 339 -6.26 -19.04 19.28
CA ARG A 339 -6.40 -19.97 18.15
C ARG A 339 -6.26 -21.44 18.52
N THR A 340 -5.23 -21.77 19.29
CA THR A 340 -4.82 -23.17 19.53
C THR A 340 -5.25 -23.69 20.89
N GLY A 341 -5.65 -22.81 21.81
CA GLY A 341 -5.84 -23.11 23.23
C GLY A 341 -4.51 -23.34 23.98
N ARG A 342 -3.36 -23.28 23.31
CA ARG A 342 -2.03 -23.54 23.89
C ARG A 342 -1.30 -22.22 24.16
N LYS A 343 -0.32 -22.25 25.06
CA LYS A 343 0.54 -21.11 25.34
C LYS A 343 1.76 -21.14 24.42
N ALA A 344 2.10 -20.00 23.83
CA ALA A 344 3.40 -19.82 23.18
C ALA A 344 4.39 -19.27 24.21
N SER A 345 5.66 -19.67 24.10
CA SER A 345 6.73 -19.07 24.89
C SER A 345 7.08 -17.68 24.35
N ILE A 346 7.65 -16.84 25.21
CA ILE A 346 8.16 -15.51 24.81
C ILE A 346 9.20 -15.65 23.69
N VAL A 347 10.07 -16.66 23.77
CA VAL A 347 11.14 -16.92 22.80
C VAL A 347 10.57 -17.21 21.40
N GLU A 348 9.47 -17.96 21.31
CA GLU A 348 8.81 -18.24 20.03
C GLU A 348 8.14 -17.00 19.43
N ALA A 349 7.62 -16.11 20.28
CA ALA A 349 6.85 -14.94 19.86
C ALA A 349 7.69 -13.68 19.58
N MET A 350 8.91 -13.60 20.13
CA MET A 350 9.73 -12.39 20.07
C MET A 350 10.42 -12.12 18.73
N GLY A 351 10.69 -10.85 18.47
CA GLY A 351 11.51 -10.36 17.36
C GLY A 351 10.74 -9.96 16.11
N ASN A 352 11.47 -9.40 15.14
CA ASN A 352 10.92 -8.86 13.89
C ASN A 352 10.38 -9.93 12.93
N GLY A 353 9.57 -9.49 11.97
CA GLY A 353 9.00 -10.31 10.90
C GLY A 353 7.73 -11.05 11.31
N THR A 354 7.46 -12.17 10.62
CA THR A 354 6.38 -13.10 10.97
C THR A 354 6.95 -14.25 11.80
N LYS A 355 6.19 -14.74 12.78
CA LYS A 355 6.60 -15.85 13.65
C LYS A 355 5.71 -17.07 13.43
N GLU A 356 6.26 -18.25 13.57
CA GLU A 356 5.54 -19.51 13.36
C GLU A 356 4.40 -19.70 14.37
N CYS A 357 4.58 -19.26 15.61
CA CYS A 357 3.54 -19.37 16.63
C CYS A 357 2.34 -18.45 16.35
N SER A 358 2.50 -17.40 15.57
CA SER A 358 1.43 -16.46 15.21
C SER A 358 1.72 -15.89 13.83
N PRO A 359 1.44 -16.67 12.77
CA PRO A 359 1.69 -16.24 11.40
C PRO A 359 0.84 -15.02 11.03
N GLU A 360 -0.26 -14.77 11.75
CA GLU A 360 -1.17 -13.67 11.51
C GLU A 360 -0.58 -12.30 11.77
N TRP A 361 0.45 -12.19 12.62
CA TRP A 361 1.01 -10.92 13.06
C TRP A 361 2.44 -10.71 12.54
N HIS A 362 2.62 -9.68 11.72
CA HIS A 362 3.89 -9.29 11.12
C HIS A 362 4.40 -7.96 11.69
N LEU A 363 5.57 -7.98 12.32
CA LEU A 363 6.28 -6.78 12.77
C LEU A 363 7.28 -6.38 11.68
N ALA A 364 6.88 -5.46 10.79
CA ALA A 364 7.68 -5.07 9.64
C ALA A 364 8.99 -4.39 10.05
N PHE A 365 8.88 -3.54 11.07
CA PHE A 365 9.96 -2.84 11.75
C PHE A 365 9.53 -2.63 13.19
N GLU A 366 10.43 -2.16 14.06
CA GLU A 366 10.17 -1.85 15.47
C GLU A 366 8.98 -0.90 15.73
N ARG A 367 8.37 -0.30 14.69
CA ARG A 367 7.31 0.71 14.81
C ARG A 367 6.05 0.44 14.00
N LEU A 368 5.97 -0.70 13.29
CA LEU A 368 4.79 -1.07 12.51
C LEU A 368 4.46 -2.55 12.69
N LEU A 369 3.33 -2.81 13.33
CA LEU A 369 2.77 -4.15 13.51
C LEU A 369 1.47 -4.28 12.71
N LEU A 370 1.31 -5.39 11.99
CA LEU A 370 0.20 -5.65 11.09
C LEU A 370 -0.42 -7.02 11.38
N SER A 371 -1.74 -7.14 11.43
CA SER A 371 -2.46 -8.43 11.33
C SER A 371 -3.29 -8.54 10.07
N GLY A 372 -2.60 -8.63 8.94
CA GLY A 372 -3.19 -8.45 7.63
C GLY A 372 -2.75 -7.14 7.00
N SER A 373 -2.22 -7.22 5.80
CA SER A 373 -2.09 -6.12 4.84
C SER A 373 -2.10 -6.71 3.43
N PHE A 374 -2.14 -5.90 2.38
CA PHE A 374 -1.98 -6.44 1.01
C PHE A 374 -0.61 -7.14 0.82
N ALA A 375 0.45 -6.69 1.51
CA ALA A 375 1.76 -7.35 1.50
C ALA A 375 1.83 -8.58 2.43
N HIS A 376 1.09 -8.57 3.55
CA HIS A 376 1.00 -9.66 4.52
C HIS A 376 -0.46 -10.08 4.82
N PRO A 377 -1.20 -10.61 3.82
CA PRO A 377 -2.57 -11.10 3.97
C PRO A 377 -2.54 -12.43 4.73
N TYR A 378 -2.60 -12.35 6.05
CA TYR A 378 -2.93 -13.48 6.89
C TYR A 378 -4.38 -13.37 7.38
N ASN A 379 -4.83 -14.44 8.03
CA ASN A 379 -6.13 -14.53 8.66
C ASN A 379 -6.38 -13.34 9.60
N ARG A 380 -7.62 -12.83 9.63
CA ARG A 380 -8.08 -11.82 10.58
C ARG A 380 -7.65 -12.18 12.00
N SER A 381 -7.23 -11.20 12.79
CA SER A 381 -6.95 -11.40 14.22
C SER A 381 -8.21 -11.88 14.97
N LEU A 382 -8.06 -12.82 15.89
CA LEU A 382 -9.14 -13.22 16.81
C LEU A 382 -9.23 -12.30 18.03
N LEU A 383 -8.21 -11.48 18.26
CA LEU A 383 -8.18 -10.59 19.41
C LEU A 383 -9.18 -9.44 19.22
N PRO A 384 -10.07 -9.18 20.19
CA PRO A 384 -10.92 -7.99 20.19
C PRO A 384 -10.09 -6.75 20.54
N MET A 385 -10.60 -5.56 20.21
CA MET A 385 -9.93 -4.29 20.53
C MET A 385 -9.62 -4.12 22.02
N SER A 386 -10.49 -4.63 22.90
CA SER A 386 -10.26 -4.61 24.34
C SER A 386 -8.99 -5.36 24.76
N ALA A 387 -8.70 -6.53 24.15
CA ALA A 387 -7.47 -7.26 24.43
C ALA A 387 -6.23 -6.49 23.96
N ILE A 388 -6.33 -5.81 22.81
CA ILE A 388 -5.26 -4.96 22.28
C ILE A 388 -4.98 -3.76 23.20
N ILE A 389 -6.04 -3.14 23.75
CA ILE A 389 -5.94 -2.07 24.74
C ILE A 389 -5.26 -2.56 26.03
N ASP A 390 -5.67 -3.72 26.53
CA ASP A 390 -5.10 -4.29 27.76
C ASP A 390 -3.62 -4.62 27.59
N ILE A 391 -3.24 -5.21 26.44
CA ILE A 391 -1.83 -5.45 26.12
C ILE A 391 -1.06 -4.13 26.02
N ALA A 392 -1.61 -3.09 25.38
CA ALA A 392 -0.94 -1.80 25.26
C ALA A 392 -0.65 -1.14 26.62
N LYS A 393 -1.53 -1.28 27.61
CA LYS A 393 -1.31 -0.75 28.96
C LYS A 393 -0.14 -1.45 29.67
N SER A 394 0.08 -2.74 29.38
CA SER A 394 1.12 -3.54 30.01
C SER A 394 2.44 -3.51 29.25
N ALA A 395 2.42 -3.49 27.92
CA ALA A 395 3.60 -3.72 27.09
C ALA A 395 4.69 -2.64 27.20
N PHE A 396 4.32 -1.42 27.60
CA PHE A 396 5.26 -0.29 27.64
C PHE A 396 5.58 0.17 29.06
N SER A 397 5.01 -0.48 30.08
CA SER A 397 5.26 -0.18 31.48
C SER A 397 6.33 -1.11 32.06
N GLY A 398 7.26 -0.56 32.85
CA GLY A 398 8.45 -1.28 33.30
C GLY A 398 8.17 -2.64 33.94
N ASN A 399 7.24 -2.71 34.91
CA ASN A 399 6.84 -3.98 35.53
C ASN A 399 5.62 -4.63 34.86
N GLY A 400 4.83 -3.89 34.09
CA GLY A 400 3.55 -4.38 33.59
C GLY A 400 3.68 -5.48 32.55
N GLN A 401 4.80 -5.55 31.82
CA GLN A 401 5.09 -6.66 30.93
C GLN A 401 5.24 -7.97 31.71
N ALA A 402 6.08 -7.98 32.75
CA ALA A 402 6.33 -9.16 33.58
C ALA A 402 5.04 -9.64 34.26
N GLU A 403 4.28 -8.72 34.85
CA GLU A 403 2.99 -9.02 35.50
C GLU A 403 1.94 -9.55 34.50
N TRP A 404 1.93 -9.05 33.27
CA TRP A 404 1.04 -9.57 32.23
C TRP A 404 1.43 -10.98 31.80
N ILE A 405 2.72 -11.23 31.61
CA ILE A 405 3.27 -12.54 31.24
C ILE A 405 2.96 -13.56 32.34
N GLU A 406 3.21 -13.23 33.60
CA GLU A 406 2.90 -14.11 34.73
C GLU A 406 1.41 -14.47 34.78
N ARG A 407 0.51 -13.50 34.54
CA ARG A 407 -0.94 -13.76 34.43
C ARG A 407 -1.29 -14.63 33.23
N TYR A 408 -0.65 -14.41 32.08
CA TYR A 408 -0.85 -15.23 30.89
C TYR A 408 -0.43 -16.69 31.12
N GLU A 409 0.71 -16.89 31.78
CA GLU A 409 1.30 -18.19 32.11
C GLU A 409 0.56 -18.90 33.26
N SER A 410 0.03 -18.17 34.24
CA SER A 410 -0.66 -18.74 35.39
C SER A 410 -2.13 -19.06 35.13
N SER A 411 -2.75 -18.48 34.10
CA SER A 411 -4.16 -18.74 33.75
C SER A 411 -4.36 -20.20 33.29
N PRO A 412 -5.15 -21.03 34.01
CA PRO A 412 -5.39 -22.43 33.67
C PRO A 412 -6.32 -22.60 32.46
N ASP A 413 -7.32 -21.71 32.30
CA ASP A 413 -8.42 -21.87 31.34
C ASP A 413 -8.62 -20.67 30.39
N GLY A 414 -7.60 -19.84 30.16
CA GLY A 414 -7.59 -18.91 29.02
C GLY A 414 -8.70 -17.85 28.91
N ALA A 415 -9.58 -17.71 29.90
CA ALA A 415 -10.48 -16.57 29.99
C ALA A 415 -9.72 -15.41 30.66
N SER A 416 -9.33 -14.42 29.86
CA SER A 416 -9.31 -13.08 30.43
C SER A 416 -10.74 -12.77 30.90
N SER A 417 -10.90 -12.02 31.96
CA SER A 417 -12.17 -11.47 32.44
C SER A 417 -12.85 -10.51 31.42
N VAL A 418 -12.48 -10.54 30.14
CA VAL A 418 -12.93 -9.62 29.08
C VAL A 418 -14.15 -10.17 28.31
N GLN A 419 -14.64 -11.38 28.58
CA GLN A 419 -15.85 -11.89 27.91
C GLN A 419 -17.05 -12.03 28.85
N LYS A 420 -17.92 -11.01 28.84
CA LYS A 420 -19.40 -11.19 28.87
C LYS A 420 -20.27 -9.95 28.54
N THR A 421 -19.74 -8.87 27.98
CA THR A 421 -20.56 -7.73 27.52
C THR A 421 -20.12 -7.23 26.15
N ALA A 422 -20.51 -7.94 25.10
CA ALA A 422 -20.63 -7.39 23.75
C ALA A 422 -21.46 -8.39 22.93
N THR A 423 -22.76 -8.46 23.20
CA THR A 423 -23.68 -9.11 22.26
C THR A 423 -23.82 -8.24 21.02
N ARG A 424 -23.96 -8.94 19.90
CA ARG A 424 -24.07 -8.50 18.51
C ARG A 424 -25.22 -7.51 18.22
N ASP A 425 -26.13 -7.34 19.16
CA ASP A 425 -27.44 -6.69 18.93
C ASP A 425 -27.41 -5.15 19.05
N GLY A 426 -26.32 -4.56 19.53
CA GLY A 426 -26.18 -3.10 19.59
C GLY A 426 -25.78 -2.43 18.26
N TRP A 427 -25.25 -3.20 17.30
CA TRP A 427 -24.52 -2.64 16.16
C TRP A 427 -25.27 -2.68 14.82
N GLU A 428 -26.20 -3.60 14.61
CA GLU A 428 -27.04 -3.60 13.39
C GLU A 428 -27.93 -2.34 13.29
N ALA A 429 -28.22 -1.68 14.41
CA ALA A 429 -28.99 -0.43 14.44
C ALA A 429 -28.22 0.80 13.92
N VAL A 430 -26.89 0.77 13.83
CA VAL A 430 -26.05 1.92 13.43
C VAL A 430 -25.65 1.85 11.95
N VAL A 431 -25.59 0.66 11.37
CA VAL A 431 -25.13 0.46 9.97
C VAL A 431 -26.30 0.41 8.97
N GLY A 432 -27.53 0.16 9.45
CA GLY A 432 -28.72 -0.03 8.60
C GLY A 432 -29.32 1.22 7.93
N SER A 433 -28.71 2.42 8.01
CA SER A 433 -29.34 3.66 7.52
C SER A 433 -28.52 4.53 6.57
N LEU A 434 -27.38 4.05 6.06
CA LEU A 434 -26.61 4.79 5.04
C LEU A 434 -26.90 4.25 3.63
N ASP A 435 -27.98 4.77 3.04
CA ASP A 435 -28.22 4.67 1.60
C ASP A 435 -27.18 5.51 0.84
N LEU A 436 -26.16 4.84 0.32
CA LEU A 436 -25.08 5.41 -0.48
C LEU A 436 -25.58 5.98 -1.83
N GLY A 437 -26.80 5.63 -2.27
CA GLY A 437 -27.42 6.20 -3.48
C GLY A 437 -27.89 7.64 -3.26
N ALA A 438 -28.53 7.93 -2.13
CA ALA A 438 -29.14 9.24 -1.85
C ALA A 438 -28.14 10.41 -1.77
N VAL A 439 -26.88 10.16 -1.40
CA VAL A 439 -25.84 11.20 -1.30
C VAL A 439 -25.28 11.60 -2.68
N LEU A 440 -25.32 10.71 -3.66
CA LEU A 440 -24.90 11.02 -5.04
C LEU A 440 -26.02 11.69 -5.83
N ASP A 441 -27.28 11.32 -5.57
CA ASP A 441 -28.45 11.94 -6.22
C ASP A 441 -28.78 13.33 -5.63
N GLY A 442 -28.60 13.53 -4.31
CA GLY A 442 -28.81 14.84 -3.67
C GLY A 442 -27.83 15.93 -4.13
N ALA A 443 -26.62 15.55 -4.52
CA ALA A 443 -25.64 16.47 -5.10
C ALA A 443 -25.99 16.87 -6.56
N SER A 444 -26.72 16.01 -7.28
CA SER A 444 -27.21 16.28 -8.63
C SER A 444 -28.45 17.20 -8.63
N GLU A 445 -29.39 16.98 -7.71
CA GLU A 445 -30.57 17.84 -7.56
C GLU A 445 -30.23 19.25 -7.03
N ALA A 446 -29.27 19.36 -6.10
CA ALA A 446 -28.80 20.67 -5.62
C ALA A 446 -28.08 21.47 -6.72
N ALA A 447 -27.41 20.80 -7.66
CA ALA A 447 -26.78 21.44 -8.82
C ALA A 447 -27.81 21.86 -9.89
N GLN A 448 -28.87 21.07 -10.10
CA GLN A 448 -29.96 21.42 -11.02
C GLN A 448 -30.82 22.59 -10.51
N LYS A 449 -31.08 22.68 -9.20
CA LYS A 449 -31.79 23.82 -8.60
C LYS A 449 -31.00 25.12 -8.56
N ALA A 450 -29.68 25.06 -8.72
CA ALA A 450 -28.82 26.25 -8.83
C ALA A 450 -28.66 26.77 -10.27
N THR A 451 -29.24 26.05 -11.25
CA THR A 451 -29.18 26.39 -12.69
C THR A 451 -30.55 26.77 -13.28
N GLN A 452 -31.59 26.82 -12.45
CA GLN A 452 -32.84 27.53 -12.69
C GLN A 452 -32.82 28.82 -11.87
#